data_AF-A0A1Z8SSB5-F1
#
_entry.id   AF-A0A1Z8SSB5-F1
#
_cell.length_a   1.000
_cell.length_b   1.000
_cell.length_c   1.000
_cell.angle_alpha   90.00
_cell.angle_beta   90.00
_cell.angle_gamma   90.00
#
_symmetry.space_group_name_H-M   'P 1'
#
loop_
_entity.id
_entity.type
_entity.pdbx_description
1 polymer ?
#
loop_
_entity_poly.entity_id
_entity_poly.type
_entity_poly.pdbx_seq_one_letter_code
_entity_poly.pdbx_strand_id
1 'polypeptide(L)' 'MTSHAEEGLKIISVSLGKGKVAWKVDFPPIGRKDSRLKGQWETLEEALEALKNYCPRAAVDPNTASLAEEHCPDTPWAS' A
#
# COMPACT_ATOMS: atom_id res chain seq x y z
N MET A 1 -23.24 11.41 -11.06
CA MET A 1 -21.84 11.21 -11.51
C MET A 1 -21.10 10.50 -10.40
N THR A 2 -21.02 9.17 -10.44
CA THR A 2 -20.41 8.35 -9.39
C THR A 2 -19.08 7.82 -9.88
N SER A 3 -18.01 8.60 -9.77
CA SER A 3 -16.65 8.12 -10.06
C SER A 3 -15.64 9.00 -9.34
N HIS A 4 -15.64 8.97 -8.01
CA HIS A 4 -14.46 9.38 -7.26
C HIS A 4 -13.47 8.24 -7.46
N ALA A 5 -12.68 8.34 -8.53
CA ALA A 5 -11.73 7.32 -8.91
C ALA A 5 -10.78 7.09 -7.73
N GLU A 6 -10.74 5.85 -7.30
CA GLU A 6 -9.91 5.31 -6.24
C GLU A 6 -8.44 5.28 -6.73
N GLU A 7 -7.82 6.44 -6.94
CA GLU A 7 -6.50 6.61 -7.58
C GLU A 7 -5.33 6.65 -6.59
N GLY A 8 -5.50 6.13 -5.38
CA GLY A 8 -4.42 6.01 -4.40
C GLY A 8 -3.65 4.69 -4.53
N LEU A 9 -2.44 4.64 -3.98
CA LEU A 9 -1.69 3.40 -3.80
C LEU A 9 -2.48 2.45 -2.88
N LYS A 10 -2.57 1.17 -3.25
CA LYS A 10 -3.30 0.14 -2.48
C LYS A 10 -2.38 -1.00 -2.08
N ILE A 11 -2.61 -1.62 -0.94
CA ILE A 11 -1.97 -2.92 -0.62
C ILE A 11 -2.88 -4.04 -1.09
N ILE A 12 -2.34 -4.94 -1.92
CA ILE A 12 -3.05 -6.13 -2.39
C ILE A 12 -2.28 -7.39 -2.01
N SER A 13 -3.01 -8.46 -1.72
CA SER A 13 -2.44 -9.78 -1.53
C SER A 13 -2.28 -10.50 -2.87
N VAL A 14 -1.16 -11.19 -3.03
CA VAL A 14 -0.82 -12.00 -4.19
C VAL A 14 -0.39 -13.38 -3.74
N SER A 15 -0.97 -14.41 -4.32
CA SER A 15 -0.62 -15.79 -4.03
C SER A 15 0.65 -16.18 -4.79
N LEU A 16 1.72 -16.54 -4.07
CA LEU A 16 3.01 -16.97 -4.63
C LEU A 16 3.04 -18.47 -5.02
N GLY A 17 1.93 -19.19 -4.82
CA GLY A 17 1.85 -20.64 -5.00
C GLY A 17 2.33 -21.41 -3.76
N LYS A 18 2.04 -22.72 -3.71
CA LYS A 18 2.30 -23.59 -2.53
C LYS A 18 1.68 -23.06 -1.22
N GLY A 19 0.51 -22.42 -1.30
CA GLY A 19 -0.19 -21.87 -0.14
C GLY A 19 0.46 -20.62 0.48
N LYS A 20 1.48 -20.05 -0.17
CA LYS A 20 2.11 -18.80 0.27
C LYS A 20 1.38 -17.59 -0.31
N VAL A 21 1.14 -16.61 0.55
CA VAL A 21 0.59 -15.30 0.20
C VAL A 21 1.67 -14.26 0.48
N ALA A 22 1.82 -13.30 -0.43
CA ALA A 22 2.63 -12.11 -0.22
C ALA A 22 1.76 -10.87 -0.44
N TRP A 23 2.21 -9.74 0.07
CA TRP A 23 1.55 -8.46 -0.05
C TRP A 23 2.38 -7.57 -0.96
N LYS A 24 1.74 -6.76 -1.79
CA LYS A 24 2.44 -5.80 -2.65
C LYS A 24 1.64 -4.52 -2.78
N VAL A 25 2.33 -3.43 -3.12
CA VAL A 25 1.67 -2.17 -3.47
C VAL A 25 1.17 -2.25 -4.91
N ASP A 26 -0.13 -2.07 -5.10
CA ASP A 26 -0.76 -1.83 -6.38
C ASP A 26 -0.66 -0.35 -6.74
N PHE A 27 -0.10 -0.08 -7.92
CA PHE A 27 0.09 1.28 -8.42
C PHE A 27 -1.01 1.58 -9.44
N PRO A 28 -1.76 2.68 -9.26
CA PRO A 28 -2.77 3.09 -10.24
C PRO A 28 -2.12 3.39 -11.61
N PRO A 29 -2.89 3.25 -12.70
CA PRO A 29 -2.39 3.46 -14.06
C PRO A 29 -1.95 4.92 -14.31
N ILE A 30 -2.56 5.87 -13.60
CA ILE A 30 -2.21 7.29 -13.59
C ILE A 30 -1.68 7.60 -12.18
N GLY A 31 -0.36 7.78 -12.04
CA GLY A 31 0.26 8.01 -10.73
C GLY A 31 1.77 7.80 -10.69
N ARG A 32 2.40 8.22 -9.58
CA ARG A 32 3.84 8.07 -9.35
C ARG A 32 4.17 6.62 -9.04
N LYS A 33 4.96 5.97 -9.92
CA LYS A 33 5.49 4.62 -9.67
C LYS A 33 6.78 4.73 -8.86
N ASP A 34 6.68 4.52 -7.55
CA ASP A 34 7.85 4.42 -6.69
C ASP A 34 8.46 3.02 -6.79
N SER A 35 9.63 2.92 -7.41
CA SER A 35 10.32 1.63 -7.58
C SER A 35 10.74 0.99 -6.24
N ARG A 36 10.80 1.78 -5.17
CA ARG A 36 11.06 1.32 -3.79
C ARG A 36 9.90 0.51 -3.20
N LEU A 37 8.69 0.73 -3.72
CA LEU A 37 7.46 0.07 -3.29
C LEU A 37 7.04 -1.10 -4.21
N LYS A 38 7.87 -1.46 -5.19
CA LYS A 38 7.67 -2.65 -6.05
C LYS A 38 8.01 -3.98 -5.36
N GLY A 39 8.28 -3.95 -4.06
CA GLY A 39 8.55 -5.13 -3.25
C GLY A 39 7.34 -6.04 -3.09
N GLN A 40 7.61 -7.28 -2.67
CA GLN A 40 6.62 -8.21 -2.16
C GLN A 40 7.02 -8.53 -0.72
N TRP A 41 6.08 -8.41 0.20
CA TRP A 41 6.31 -8.65 1.63
C TRP A 41 5.58 -9.90 2.08
N GLU A 42 6.13 -10.63 3.04
CA GLU A 42 5.51 -11.84 3.57
C GLU A 42 4.33 -11.49 4.49
N THR A 43 4.38 -10.32 5.12
CA THR A 43 3.33 -9.83 6.02
C THR A 43 2.70 -8.53 5.53
N LEU A 44 1.46 -8.29 5.96
CA LEU A 44 0.71 -7.07 5.66
C LEU A 44 1.38 -5.86 6.33
N GLU A 45 1.83 -6.02 7.58
CA GLU A 45 2.46 -4.98 8.38
C GLU A 45 3.73 -4.45 7.70
N GLU A 46 4.62 -5.32 7.22
CA GLU A 46 5.82 -4.88 6.49
C GLU A 46 5.47 -4.10 5.21
N ALA A 47 4.42 -4.52 4.49
CA ALA A 47 3.96 -3.82 3.30
C ALA A 47 3.39 -2.43 3.62
N LEU A 48 2.62 -2.32 4.71
CA LEU A 48 2.05 -1.05 5.17
C LEU A 48 3.13 -0.12 5.73
N GLU A 49 4.07 -0.64 6.52
CA GLU A 49 5.21 0.12 7.05
C GLU A 49 6.07 0.68 5.91
N ALA A 50 6.39 -0.14 4.90
CA ALA A 50 7.11 0.33 3.73
C ALA A 50 6.31 1.42 3.00
N LEU A 51 5.00 1.22 2.81
CA LEU A 51 4.13 2.22 2.19
C LEU A 51 4.16 3.56 2.95
N LYS A 52 4.02 3.53 4.28
CA LYS A 52 4.09 4.73 5.13
C LYS A 52 5.45 5.41 5.04
N ASN A 53 6.56 4.67 5.01
CA ASN A 53 7.91 5.22 4.93
C ASN A 53 8.24 5.92 3.61
N TYR A 54 7.64 5.48 2.49
CA TYR A 54 8.00 6.00 1.17
C TYR A 54 6.94 6.91 0.54
N CYS A 55 5.68 6.85 1.00
CA CYS A 55 4.60 7.63 0.43
C CYS A 55 3.84 8.44 1.47
N PRO A 56 3.43 9.67 1.12
CA PRO A 56 2.56 10.45 1.97
C PRO A 56 1.15 9.87 1.97
N ARG A 57 0.43 10.03 3.09
CA ARG A 57 -0.96 9.58 3.25
C ARG A 57 -1.88 10.03 2.10
N ALA A 58 -1.66 11.22 1.56
CA ALA A 58 -2.45 11.78 0.46
C ALA A 58 -2.28 11.04 -0.88
N ALA A 59 -1.20 10.29 -1.07
CA ALA A 59 -0.96 9.48 -2.26
C ALA A 59 -1.49 8.05 -2.12
N VAL A 60 -2.00 7.68 -0.95
CA VAL A 60 -2.48 6.34 -0.62
C VAL A 60 -3.99 6.33 -0.60
N ASP A 61 -4.57 5.21 -1.01
CA ASP A 61 -6.01 5.02 -0.97
C ASP A 61 -6.53 5.14 0.48
N PRO A 62 -7.65 5.85 0.73
CA PRO A 62 -8.13 6.08 2.09
C PRO A 62 -8.41 4.79 2.87
N ASN A 63 -8.80 3.70 2.21
CA ASN A 63 -9.00 2.41 2.87
C ASN A 63 -7.65 1.80 3.29
N THR A 64 -6.65 1.84 2.40
CA THR A 64 -5.29 1.37 2.70
C THR A 64 -4.63 2.24 3.77
N ALA A 65 -4.85 3.55 3.73
CA ALA A 65 -4.34 4.48 4.74
C ALA A 65 -4.94 4.19 6.12
N SER A 66 -6.25 3.93 6.19
CA SER A 66 -6.92 3.54 7.44
C SER A 66 -6.37 2.22 7.98
N LEU A 67 -6.14 1.24 7.09
CA LEU A 67 -5.54 -0.04 7.47
C LEU A 67 -4.11 0.12 8.00
N ALA A 68 -3.30 0.99 7.40
CA ALA A 68 -1.94 1.30 7.84
C ALA A 68 -1.91 2.04 9.19
N GLU A 69 -2.93 2.83 9.50
CA GLU A 69 -3.07 3.48 10.81
C GLU A 69 -3.51 2.49 11.89
N GLU A 70 -4.35 1.51 11.54
CA GLU A 70 -4.81 0.47 12.45
C GLU A 70 -3.69 -0.55 12.78
N HIS A 71 -2.96 -1.00 11.77
CA HIS A 71 -1.91 -2.01 11.93
C HIS A 71 -0.53 -1.43 12.26
N CYS A 72 -0.22 -0.22 11.79
CA CYS A 72 1.08 0.42 12.00
C CYS A 72 0.92 1.84 12.58
N PRO A 73 0.26 2.03 13.74
CA PRO A 73 0.03 3.35 14.32
C PRO A 73 1.33 4.09 14.68
N ASP A 74 2.37 3.37 15.07
CA ASP A 74 3.67 3.93 15.48
C ASP A 74 4.51 4.45 14.30
N THR A 75 4.23 4.00 13.08
CA THR A 75 5.00 4.44 11.90
C THR A 75 4.39 5.71 11.33
N PRO A 76 5.12 6.84 11.29
CA PRO A 76 4.61 8.05 10.65
C PRO A 76 4.58 7.92 9.12
N TRP A 77 3.66 8.64 8.49
CA TRP A 77 3.67 8.79 7.04
C TRP A 77 4.85 9.65 6.58
N ALA A 78 5.40 9.33 5.41
CA ALA A 78 6.41 10.16 4.76
C ALA A 78 5.86 11.58 4.55
N SER A 79 6.68 12.59 4.92
CA SER A 79 6.37 14.01 4.67
C SER A 79 6.54 14.39 3.21
#